data_AF-A0A6M0ADH1-F1
#
_entry.id   AF-A0A6M0ADH1-F1
#
_cell.length_a   1.000
_cell.length_b   1.000
_cell.length_c   1.000
_cell.angle_alpha   90.00
_cell.angle_beta   90.00
_cell.angle_gamma   90.00
#
_symmetry.space_group_name_H-M   'P 1'
#
loop_
_entity.id
_entity.type
_entity.pdbx_description
1 polymer ?
#
loop_
_entity_poly.entity_id
_entity_poly.type
_entity_poly.pdbx_seq_one_letter_code
_entity_poly.pdbx_strand_id
1 'polypeptide(L)'
;MLILVTSFSAIALAWLTGQGQITQLFAQLHVWQINPPMWLEAPMVTQHHYLLLPTIILMVVVLGVTKLSPRPRTWSRNLVVGILLALLGRYLLWRIFSTLNLVD
;
A
#
# COMPACT_ATOMS: atom_id res chain seq x y z
N MET A 1 1.16 -20.40 -2.63
CA MET A 1 -0.30 -20.20 -2.80
C MET A 1 -1.11 -20.85 -1.69
N LEU A 2 -1.00 -22.17 -1.46
CA LEU A 2 -1.75 -22.86 -0.40
C LEU A 2 -1.59 -22.24 0.99
N ILE A 3 -0.36 -21.89 1.39
CA ILE A 3 -0.06 -21.27 2.69
C ILE A 3 -0.80 -19.93 2.86
N LEU A 4 -0.86 -19.10 1.81
CA LEU A 4 -1.58 -17.83 1.85
C LEU A 4 -3.08 -18.07 2.05
N VAL A 5 -3.66 -19.00 1.29
CA VAL A 5 -5.09 -19.33 1.37
C VAL A 5 -5.45 -19.89 2.75
N THR A 6 -4.64 -20.81 3.30
CA THR A 6 -4.90 -21.37 4.62
C THR A 6 -4.77 -20.32 5.73
N SER A 7 -3.79 -19.41 5.63
CA SER A 7 -3.61 -18.33 6.61
C SER A 7 -4.78 -17.34 6.58
N PHE A 8 -5.22 -16.91 5.39
CA PHE A 8 -6.39 -16.04 5.27
C PHE A 8 -7.67 -16.71 5.78
N SER A 9 -7.85 -18.00 5.49
CA SER A 9 -9.02 -18.76 5.95
C SER A 9 -9.02 -18.94 7.48
N ALA A 10 -7.86 -19.19 8.09
CA ALA A 10 -7.73 -19.28 9.54
C ALA A 10 -8.04 -17.93 10.25
N ILE A 11 -7.57 -16.81 9.67
CA ILE A 11 -7.87 -15.46 10.19
C ILE A 11 -9.36 -15.16 10.09
N ALA A 12 -10.01 -15.52 8.96
CA ALA A 12 -11.44 -15.32 8.77
C ALA A 12 -12.29 -16.15 9.76
N LEU A 13 -11.91 -17.41 10.00
CA LEU A 13 -12.58 -18.27 10.99
C LEU A 13 -12.39 -17.74 12.40
N ALA A 14 -11.18 -17.31 12.76
CA ALA A 14 -10.90 -16.76 14.07
C ALA A 14 -11.65 -15.44 14.34
N TRP A 15 -11.83 -14.60 13.30
CA TRP A 15 -12.72 -13.44 13.38
C TRP A 15 -14.19 -13.86 13.57
N LEU A 16 -14.69 -14.81 12.78
CA LEU A 16 -16.06 -15.30 12.86
C LEU A 16 -16.39 -15.91 14.24
N THR A 17 -15.42 -16.56 14.89
CA THR A 17 -15.58 -17.09 16.25
C THR A 17 -15.50 -16.03 17.36
N GLY A 18 -15.32 -14.76 17.01
CA GLY A 18 -15.25 -13.65 17.97
C GLY A 18 -13.96 -13.63 18.81
N GLN A 19 -12.86 -14.18 18.28
CA GLN A 19 -11.57 -14.23 18.98
C GLN A 19 -11.10 -12.81 19.32
N GLY A 20 -11.09 -12.47 20.61
CA GLY A 20 -10.87 -11.09 21.08
C GLY A 20 -9.61 -10.41 20.55
N GLN A 21 -8.53 -11.16 20.29
CA GLN A 21 -7.29 -10.61 19.71
C GLN A 21 -7.46 -10.13 18.26
N ILE A 22 -8.20 -10.86 17.43
CA ILE A 22 -8.45 -10.45 16.04
C ILE A 22 -9.46 -9.31 15.99
N THR A 23 -10.48 -9.35 16.84
CA THR A 23 -11.45 -8.26 16.98
C THR A 23 -10.78 -6.96 17.42
N GLN A 24 -9.84 -7.01 18.37
CA GLN A 24 -9.03 -5.84 18.76
C GLN A 24 -8.16 -5.33 17.61
N LEU A 25 -7.54 -6.23 16.82
CA LEU A 25 -6.75 -5.85 15.67
C LEU A 25 -7.61 -5.12 14.62
N PHE A 26 -8.81 -5.63 14.33
CA PHE A 26 -9.74 -4.99 13.39
C PHE A 26 -10.30 -3.67 13.93
N ALA A 27 -10.57 -3.56 15.24
CA ALA A 27 -10.92 -2.29 15.85
C ALA A 27 -9.81 -1.24 15.71
N GLN A 28 -8.55 -1.64 15.87
CA GLN A 28 -7.40 -0.75 15.65
C GLN A 28 -7.26 -0.34 14.18
N LEU A 29 -7.46 -1.26 13.24
CA LEU A 29 -7.49 -0.95 11.82
C LEU A 29 -8.64 0.00 11.46
N HIS A 30 -9.81 -0.16 12.09
CA HIS A 30 -10.96 0.72 11.89
C HIS A 30 -10.67 2.16 12.34
N VAL A 31 -9.95 2.35 13.45
CA VAL A 31 -9.48 3.69 13.86
C VAL A 31 -8.61 4.32 12.79
N TRP A 32 -7.74 3.54 12.14
CA TRP A 32 -6.92 4.01 11.01
C TRP A 32 -7.71 4.23 9.71
N GLN A 33 -8.94 3.73 9.61
CA GLN A 33 -9.82 4.05 8.49
C GLN A 33 -10.59 5.34 8.69
N ILE A 34 -11.03 5.61 9.92
CA ILE A 34 -11.73 6.84 10.26
C ILE A 34 -10.76 8.03 10.26
N ASN A 35 -9.57 7.85 10.82
CA ASN A 35 -8.50 8.85 10.82
C ASN A 35 -7.24 8.28 10.14
N PRO A 36 -7.24 8.21 8.79
CA PRO A 36 -6.11 7.69 8.06
C PRO A 36 -4.88 8.58 8.27
N PRO A 37 -3.73 7.98 8.58
CA PRO A 37 -2.49 8.75 8.60
C PRO A 37 -2.19 9.29 7.19
N MET A 38 -1.47 10.41 7.11
CA MET A 38 -1.21 11.16 5.87
C MET A 38 -0.68 10.32 4.68
N TRP A 39 0.00 9.19 4.95
CA TRP A 39 0.52 8.29 3.91
C TRP A 39 -0.53 7.31 3.34
N LEU A 40 -1.68 7.19 4.00
CA LEU A 40 -2.81 6.31 3.68
C LEU A 40 -4.07 7.10 3.28
N GLU A 41 -4.08 8.42 3.44
CA GLU A 41 -5.14 9.31 2.97
C GLU A 41 -5.42 9.14 1.48
N ALA A 42 -6.70 9.16 1.11
CA ALA A 42 -7.12 9.01 -0.27
C ALA A 42 -6.72 10.24 -1.10
N PRO A 43 -6.07 10.05 -2.28
CA PRO A 43 -5.60 11.16 -3.10
C PRO A 43 -6.72 12.06 -3.65
N MET A 44 -7.99 11.63 -3.58
CA MET A 44 -9.14 12.42 -4.00
C MET A 44 -9.70 13.33 -2.90
N VAL A 45 -9.30 13.14 -1.63
CA VAL A 45 -9.88 13.83 -0.46
C VAL A 45 -8.99 15.00 0.02
N THR A 46 -7.72 15.04 -0.37
CA THR A 46 -6.78 16.07 0.09
C THR A 46 -6.76 17.31 -0.82
N GLN A 47 -7.27 18.42 -0.31
CA GLN A 47 -6.92 19.79 -0.75
C GLN A 47 -5.45 20.16 -0.41
N HIS A 48 -4.75 19.31 0.34
CA HIS A 48 -3.39 19.55 0.80
C HIS A 48 -2.33 19.03 -0.19
N HIS A 49 -1.48 19.95 -0.67
CA HIS A 49 -0.46 19.74 -1.70
C HIS A 49 0.70 18.79 -1.29
N TYR A 50 0.68 18.21 -0.09
CA TYR A 50 1.76 17.38 0.46
C TYR A 50 1.79 15.95 -0.11
N LEU A 51 0.71 15.46 -0.74
CA LEU A 51 0.67 14.12 -1.35
C LEU A 51 1.53 13.96 -2.61
N LEU A 52 2.00 15.07 -3.19
CA LEU A 52 2.85 15.02 -4.39
C LEU A 52 4.29 14.63 -4.08
N LEU A 53 4.74 14.74 -2.82
CA LEU A 53 6.12 14.47 -2.42
C LEU A 53 6.65 13.09 -2.87
N PRO A 54 5.97 11.96 -2.58
CA PRO A 54 6.46 10.64 -3.01
C PRO A 54 6.50 10.50 -4.55
N THR A 55 5.55 11.11 -5.25
CA THR A 55 5.50 11.10 -6.71
C THR A 55 6.65 11.91 -7.30
N ILE A 56 6.95 13.09 -6.72
CA ILE A 56 8.06 13.95 -7.13
C ILE A 56 9.39 13.25 -6.86
N ILE A 57 9.56 12.60 -5.70
CA ILE A 57 10.78 11.83 -5.39
C ILE A 57 10.99 10.72 -6.41
N LEU A 58 9.96 9.92 -6.71
CA LEU A 58 10.05 8.86 -7.72
C LEU A 58 10.35 9.43 -9.11
N MET A 59 9.74 10.56 -9.48
CA MET A 59 10.00 11.24 -10.75
C MET A 59 11.45 11.72 -10.85
N VAL A 60 11.99 12.34 -9.79
CA VAL A 60 13.39 12.77 -9.72
C VAL A 60 14.34 11.58 -9.82
N VAL A 61 14.03 10.46 -9.17
CA VAL A 61 14.81 9.22 -9.28
C VAL A 61 14.81 8.70 -10.71
N VAL A 62 13.65 8.64 -11.38
CA VAL A 62 13.56 8.22 -12.78
C VAL A 62 14.37 9.14 -13.68
N LEU A 63 14.23 10.46 -13.54
CA LEU A 63 14.98 11.45 -14.32
C LEU A 63 16.50 11.35 -14.08
N GLY A 64 16.91 11.11 -12.83
CA GLY A 64 18.31 10.87 -12.49
C GLY A 64 18.85 9.62 -13.19
N VAL A 65 18.09 8.53 -13.18
CA VAL A 65 18.47 7.26 -13.79
C VAL A 65 18.52 7.36 -15.32
N THR A 66 17.54 8.01 -15.95
CA THR A 66 17.54 8.20 -17.42
C THR A 66 18.67 9.11 -17.87
N LYS A 67 19.05 10.11 -17.07
CA LYS A 67 20.21 10.98 -17.34
C LYS A 67 21.55 10.25 -17.15
N LEU A 68 21.64 9.32 -16.19
CA LEU A 68 22.86 8.55 -15.92
C LEU A 68 23.05 7.36 -16.89
N SER A 69 21.98 6.86 -17.52
CA SER A 69 22.00 5.68 -18.37
C SER A 69 21.26 5.91 -19.70
N PRO A 70 21.88 6.55 -20.71
CA PRO A 70 21.27 6.80 -22.01
C PRO A 70 21.08 5.56 -22.90
N ARG A 71 21.52 4.35 -22.47
CA ARG A 71 21.27 3.08 -23.18
C ARG A 71 20.52 2.11 -22.29
N PRO A 72 19.50 1.38 -22.80
CA PRO A 72 18.74 0.41 -22.01
C PRO A 72 19.65 -0.74 -21.62
N ARG A 73 20.13 -0.73 -20.37
CA ARG A 73 20.91 -1.80 -19.75
C ARG A 73 20.02 -2.54 -18.75
N THR A 74 20.32 -3.81 -18.49
CA THR A 74 19.55 -4.67 -17.56
C THR A 74 19.35 -4.03 -16.18
N TRP A 75 20.30 -3.20 -15.74
CA TRP A 75 20.20 -2.39 -14.52
C TRP A 75 19.08 -1.34 -14.55
N SER A 76 18.87 -0.63 -15.66
CA SER A 76 17.77 0.35 -15.76
C SER A 76 16.41 -0.35 -15.77
N ARG A 77 16.32 -1.53 -16.41
CA ARG A 77 15.11 -2.35 -16.41
C ARG A 77 14.74 -2.81 -15.00
N ASN A 78 15.71 -3.29 -14.22
CA ASN A 78 15.46 -3.71 -12.84
C ASN A 78 15.02 -2.52 -11.95
N LEU A 79 15.58 -1.34 -12.17
CA LEU A 79 15.20 -0.13 -11.44
C LEU A 79 13.76 0.30 -11.76
N VAL A 80 13.40 0.35 -13.05
CA VAL A 80 12.03 0.68 -13.48
C VAL A 80 11.02 -0.35 -12.93
N VAL A 81 11.34 -1.64 -12.99
CA VAL A 81 10.50 -2.70 -12.41
C VAL A 81 10.37 -2.51 -10.89
N GLY A 82 11.44 -2.16 -10.19
CA GLY A 82 11.40 -1.85 -8.76
C GLY A 82 10.48 -0.67 -8.43
N ILE A 83 10.53 0.41 -9.22
CA ILE A 83 9.64 1.56 -9.06
C ILE A 83 8.18 1.17 -9.30
N LEU A 84 7.90 0.41 -10.36
CA LEU A 84 6.55 -0.06 -10.66
C LEU A 84 6.02 -0.99 -9.56
N LEU A 85 6.85 -1.88 -9.02
CA LEU A 85 6.48 -2.74 -7.88
C LEU A 85 6.23 -1.93 -6.61
N ALA A 86 7.04 -0.90 -6.33
CA ALA A 86 6.83 -0.03 -5.17
C ALA A 86 5.52 0.77 -5.29
N LEU A 87 5.23 1.31 -6.48
CA LEU A 87 3.96 1.98 -6.77
C LEU A 87 2.77 1.03 -6.66
N LEU A 88 2.89 -0.19 -7.19
CA LEU A 88 1.87 -1.22 -7.08
C LEU A 88 1.63 -1.60 -5.61
N GLY A 89 2.68 -1.81 -4.83
CA GLY A 89 2.59 -2.10 -3.40
C GLY A 89 1.90 -0.97 -2.64
N ARG A 90 2.31 0.29 -2.88
CA ARG A 90 1.66 1.48 -2.30
C ARG A 90 0.17 1.53 -2.66
N TYR A 91 -0.17 1.32 -3.93
CA TYR A 91 -1.56 1.32 -4.39
C TYR A 91 -2.39 0.21 -3.73
N LEU A 92 -1.85 -1.01 -3.66
CA LEU A 92 -2.53 -2.14 -3.03
C LEU A 92 -2.71 -1.92 -1.53
N LEU A 93 -1.69 -1.44 -0.82
CA LEU A 93 -1.81 -1.08 0.59
C LEU A 93 -2.88 -0.02 0.79
N TRP A 94 -2.83 1.07 0.02
CA TRP A 94 -3.85 2.10 0.06
C TRP A 94 -5.24 1.53 -0.19
N ARG A 95 -5.43 0.73 -1.25
CA ARG A 95 -6.72 0.15 -1.61
C ARG A 95 -7.23 -0.78 -0.51
N ILE A 96 -6.39 -1.70 -0.02
CA ILE A 96 -6.75 -2.66 1.03
C ILE A 96 -7.19 -1.91 2.28
N PHE A 97 -6.38 -1.00 2.82
CA PHE A 97 -6.74 -0.30 4.06
C PHE A 97 -7.88 0.71 3.87
N SER A 98 -8.03 1.36 2.71
CA SER A 98 -9.13 2.31 2.49
C SER A 98 -10.48 1.65 2.18
N THR A 99 -10.48 0.42 1.67
CA THR A 99 -11.72 -0.27 1.23
C THR A 99 -12.07 -1.52 2.03
N LEU A 100 -11.23 -1.95 2.98
CA LEU A 100 -11.56 -2.99 3.95
C LEU A 100 -12.69 -2.54 4.88
N ASN A 101 -13.95 -2.57 4.44
CA ASN A 101 -15.07 -2.31 5.33
C ASN A 101 -15.29 -3.51 6.27
N LEU A 102 -14.46 -3.61 7.32
CA LEU A 102 -14.49 -4.65 8.37
C LEU A 102 -15.42 -4.27 9.54
N VAL A 103 -16.25 -3.24 9.32
CA VAL A 103 -17.21 -2.72 10.28
C VAL A 103 -18.55 -3.33 9.90
N ASP A 104 -19.11 -4.13 10.81
CA ASP A 104 -20.52 -4.52 10.77
C ASP A 104 -21.42 -3.32 11.07
#